data_AF-A0A2P5WM31-F1
#
_entry.id   AF-A0A2P5WM31-F1
#
_cell.length_a   1.000
_cell.length_b   1.000
_cell.length_c   1.000
_cell.angle_alpha   90.00
_cell.angle_beta   90.00
_cell.angle_gamma   90.00
#
_symmetry.space_group_name_H-M   'P 1'
#
loop_
_entity.id
_entity.type
_entity.pdbx_description
1 polymer ?
#
loop_
_entity_poly.entity_id
_entity_poly.type
_entity_poly.pdbx_seq_one_letter_code
_entity_poly.pdbx_strand_id
1 'polypeptide(L)'
;MQGNGVLADNFTYPFLLKACDSLELVKMIHTLIEKNGFLSDIFVPNALIDSYSKFGELGIKAALKLFTIMEDRDIVTWNSMIAGLLKEKWKKLLNCFKRCLRGMLCLGQRWLWVIARLGIWTWLEF
;
A
#
# COMPACT_ATOMS: atom_id res chain seq x y z
N MET A 1 -27.49 3.88 -2.13
CA MET A 1 -27.95 5.13 -1.48
C MET A 1 -27.55 6.33 -2.35
N GLN A 2 -28.36 6.66 -3.34
CA GLN A 2 -28.31 7.92 -4.12
C GLN A 2 -29.73 8.32 -4.50
N GLY A 3 -30.64 8.24 -3.52
CA GLY A 3 -32.05 8.54 -3.68
C GLY A 3 -32.48 9.37 -2.48
N ASN A 4 -32.37 10.69 -2.64
CA ASN A 4 -32.79 11.80 -1.77
C ASN A 4 -31.63 12.78 -1.58
N GLY A 5 -31.63 13.86 -2.37
CA GLY A 5 -31.12 15.23 -2.12
C GLY A 5 -29.90 15.55 -1.25
N VAL A 6 -29.13 14.59 -0.74
CA VAL A 6 -27.95 14.83 0.07
C VAL A 6 -26.76 14.88 -0.88
N LEU A 7 -26.37 16.11 -1.25
CA LEU A 7 -25.09 16.36 -1.90
C LEU A 7 -23.98 15.92 -0.94
N ALA A 8 -23.04 15.11 -1.41
CA ALA A 8 -21.89 14.72 -0.61
C ALA A 8 -21.13 15.99 -0.20
N ASP A 9 -21.00 16.20 1.10
CA ASP A 9 -20.23 17.29 1.67
C ASP A 9 -18.75 16.88 1.86
N ASN A 10 -17.90 17.84 2.23
CA ASN A 10 -16.46 17.63 2.41
C ASN A 10 -16.16 16.59 3.51
N PHE A 11 -17.12 16.35 4.41
CA PHE A 11 -17.01 15.37 5.50
C PHE A 11 -17.40 13.96 5.07
N THR A 12 -18.30 13.81 4.10
CA THR A 12 -18.77 12.52 3.59
C THR A 12 -17.66 11.74 2.88
N TYR A 13 -16.82 12.42 2.10
CA TYR A 13 -15.77 11.78 1.32
C TYR A 13 -14.72 11.04 2.16
N PRO A 14 -14.16 11.61 3.24
CA PRO A 14 -13.28 10.87 4.15
C PRO A 14 -13.90 9.56 4.68
N PHE A 15 -15.18 9.56 5.04
CA PHE A 15 -15.85 8.34 5.49
C PHE A 15 -16.00 7.30 4.37
N LEU A 16 -16.41 7.74 3.17
CA LEU A 16 -16.49 6.86 2.00
C LEU A 16 -15.13 6.27 1.64
N LEU A 17 -14.07 7.08 1.64
CA LEU A 17 -12.70 6.67 1.33
C LEU A 17 -12.14 5.69 2.36
N LYS A 18 -12.58 5.79 3.63
CA LYS A 18 -12.21 4.85 4.69
C LYS A 18 -12.90 3.49 4.53
N ALA A 19 -14.12 3.48 3.99
CA ALA A 19 -14.88 2.26 3.72
C ALA A 19 -14.43 1.53 2.44
N CYS A 20 -13.62 2.17 1.59
CA CYS A 20 -13.13 1.57 0.36
C CYS A 20 -12.07 0.50 0.62
N ASP A 21 -12.24 -0.65 -0.03
CA ASP A 21 -11.35 -1.81 0.02
C ASP A 21 -10.59 -2.08 -1.28
N SER A 22 -10.87 -1.30 -2.34
CA SER A 22 -10.27 -1.44 -3.66
C SER A 22 -9.80 -0.10 -4.22
N LEU A 23 -8.73 -0.15 -5.02
CA LEU A 23 -8.12 1.03 -5.62
C LEU A 23 -9.05 1.66 -6.67
N GLU A 24 -9.85 0.84 -7.34
CA GLU A 24 -10.84 1.22 -8.33
C GLU A 24 -11.91 2.11 -7.70
N LEU A 25 -12.44 1.73 -6.53
CA LEU A 25 -13.42 2.55 -5.80
C LEU A 25 -12.83 3.89 -5.37
N VAL A 26 -11.59 3.90 -4.87
CA VAL A 26 -10.91 5.15 -4.51
C VAL A 26 -10.74 6.07 -5.73
N LYS A 27 -10.38 5.52 -6.89
CA LYS A 27 -10.30 6.29 -8.14
C LYS A 27 -11.66 6.83 -8.57
N MET A 28 -12.72 6.03 -8.48
CA MET A 28 -14.08 6.51 -8.80
C MET A 28 -14.47 7.66 -7.88
N ILE A 29 -14.24 7.54 -6.58
CA ILE A 29 -14.53 8.60 -5.61
C ILE A 29 -13.66 9.83 -5.88
N HIS A 30 -12.38 9.67 -6.21
CA HIS A 30 -11.52 10.78 -6.61
C HIS A 30 -12.12 11.54 -7.81
N THR A 31 -12.57 10.85 -8.86
CA THR A 31 -13.21 11.54 -10.00
C THR A 31 -14.50 12.26 -9.61
N LEU A 32 -15.23 11.77 -8.61
CA LEU A 32 -16.43 12.43 -8.09
C LEU A 32 -16.08 13.68 -7.28
N ILE A 33 -15.04 13.61 -6.45
CA ILE A 33 -14.49 14.74 -5.68
C ILE A 33 -14.03 15.85 -6.64
N GLU A 34 -13.30 15.49 -7.70
CA GLU A 34 -12.81 16.42 -8.70
C GLU A 34 -13.96 17.11 -9.44
N LYS A 35 -14.97 16.34 -9.89
CA LYS A 35 -16.17 16.89 -10.55
C LYS A 35 -16.96 17.86 -9.67
N ASN A 36 -16.97 17.63 -8.36
CA ASN A 36 -17.70 18.47 -7.42
C ASN A 36 -16.86 19.62 -6.86
N GLY A 37 -15.58 19.74 -7.26
CA GLY A 37 -14.73 20.86 -6.88
C GLY A 37 -14.16 20.78 -5.45
N PHE A 38 -14.16 19.60 -4.83
CA PHE A 38 -13.73 19.44 -3.44
C PHE A 38 -12.23 19.20 -3.26
N LEU A 39 -11.44 19.26 -4.33
CA LEU A 39 -9.97 19.13 -4.24
C LEU A 39 -9.28 20.35 -3.62
N SER A 40 -9.95 21.52 -3.57
CA SER A 40 -9.40 22.72 -2.92
C SER A 40 -9.49 22.68 -1.40
N ASP A 41 -10.39 21.86 -0.83
CA ASP A 41 -10.47 21.68 0.61
C ASP A 41 -9.43 20.66 1.06
N ILE A 42 -8.34 21.11 1.68
CA ILE A 42 -7.18 20.30 2.09
C ILE A 42 -7.53 19.02 2.85
N PHE A 43 -8.68 18.97 3.55
CA PHE A 43 -9.14 17.78 4.26
C PHE A 43 -9.43 16.60 3.31
N VAL A 44 -9.97 16.87 2.12
CA VAL A 44 -10.40 15.84 1.17
C VAL A 44 -9.21 15.21 0.42
N PRO A 45 -8.27 15.96 -0.18
CA PRO A 45 -7.03 15.41 -0.73
C PRO A 45 -6.18 14.67 0.30
N ASN A 46 -6.13 15.14 1.55
CA ASN A 46 -5.44 14.43 2.63
C ASN A 46 -6.03 13.04 2.86
N ALA A 47 -7.37 12.93 2.91
CA ALA A 47 -8.04 11.64 3.01
C ALA A 47 -7.83 10.75 1.76
N LEU A 48 -7.78 11.35 0.56
CA LEU A 48 -7.44 10.63 -0.68
C LEU A 48 -6.02 10.06 -0.64
N ILE A 49 -5.02 10.83 -0.20
CA ILE A 49 -3.63 10.38 -0.07
C ILE A 49 -3.54 9.21 0.92
N ASP A 50 -4.18 9.30 2.09
CA ASP A 50 -4.22 8.19 3.05
C ASP A 50 -4.85 6.94 2.43
N SER A 51 -5.99 7.08 1.75
CA SER A 51 -6.68 5.95 1.13
C SER A 51 -5.84 5.32 0.01
N TYR A 52 -5.25 6.12 -0.88
CA TYR A 52 -4.35 5.63 -1.92
C TYR A 52 -3.12 4.90 -1.36
N SER A 53 -2.57 5.35 -0.23
CA SER A 53 -1.37 4.75 0.37
C SER A 53 -1.56 3.28 0.78
N LYS A 54 -2.81 2.82 0.91
CA LYS A 54 -3.16 1.44 1.28
C LYS A 54 -2.94 0.45 0.14
N PHE A 55 -2.95 0.91 -1.11
CA PHE A 55 -2.97 0.06 -2.31
C PHE A 55 -1.58 -0.19 -2.94
N GLY A 56 -0.54 -0.24 -2.11
CA GLY A 56 0.82 -0.57 -2.54
C GLY A 56 1.38 0.41 -3.58
N GLU A 57 2.24 -0.07 -4.48
CA GLU A 57 2.96 0.77 -5.44
C GLU A 57 2.03 1.56 -6.39
N LEU A 58 0.97 0.93 -6.91
CA LEU A 58 0.01 1.61 -7.79
C LEU A 58 -0.76 2.70 -7.06
N GLY A 59 -1.15 2.44 -5.81
CA GLY A 59 -1.79 3.43 -4.95
C GLY A 59 -0.87 4.60 -4.65
N ILE A 60 0.38 4.33 -4.24
CA ILE A 60 1.39 5.37 -3.96
C ILE A 60 1.68 6.21 -5.20
N LYS A 61 1.73 5.62 -6.39
CA LYS A 61 1.90 6.38 -7.64
C LYS A 61 0.73 7.34 -7.90
N ALA A 62 -0.50 6.94 -7.58
CA ALA A 62 -1.67 7.79 -7.68
C ALA A 62 -1.67 8.90 -6.59
N ALA A 63 -1.30 8.56 -5.36
CA ALA A 63 -1.13 9.52 -4.27
C ALA A 63 -0.09 10.61 -4.63
N LEU A 64 1.05 10.21 -5.20
CA LEU A 64 2.08 11.14 -5.67
C LEU A 64 1.56 12.09 -6.75
N LYS A 65 0.80 11.59 -7.71
CA LYS A 65 0.18 12.43 -8.74
C LYS A 65 -0.75 13.48 -8.14
N LEU A 66 -1.60 13.07 -7.21
CA LEU A 66 -2.47 14.00 -6.49
C LEU A 66 -1.64 15.04 -5.71
N PHE A 67 -0.64 14.57 -4.94
CA PHE A 67 0.25 15.43 -4.16
C PHE A 67 0.99 16.47 -5.01
N THR A 68 1.34 16.17 -6.26
CA THR A 68 1.98 17.12 -7.17
C THR A 68 1.04 18.17 -7.73
N ILE A 69 -0.27 17.89 -7.77
CA ILE A 69 -1.30 18.79 -8.30
C ILE A 69 -1.88 19.68 -7.19
N MET A 70 -1.78 19.27 -5.92
CA MET A 70 -2.22 20.06 -4.77
C MET A 70 -1.47 21.39 -4.67
N GLU A 71 -2.22 22.49 -4.65
CA GLU A 71 -1.70 23.85 -4.43
C GLU A 71 -1.24 24.02 -2.98
N ASP A 72 -2.11 23.67 -2.03
CA ASP A 72 -1.87 23.75 -0.59
C ASP A 72 -1.55 22.38 0.02
N ARG A 73 -0.51 22.33 0.86
CA ARG A 73 -0.05 21.13 1.56
C ARG A 73 0.33 21.46 2.99
N ASP A 74 -0.30 20.77 3.93
CA ASP A 74 -0.04 20.94 5.36
C ASP A 74 0.88 19.83 5.89
N ILE A 75 1.23 19.94 7.17
CA ILE A 75 2.05 18.95 7.86
C ILE A 75 1.42 17.55 7.76
N VAL A 76 0.09 17.45 7.76
CA VAL A 76 -0.64 16.20 7.62
C VAL A 76 -0.48 15.60 6.22
N THR A 77 -0.52 16.42 5.16
CA THR A 77 -0.27 15.98 3.79
C THR A 77 1.11 15.36 3.65
N TRP A 78 2.15 16.09 4.12
CA TRP A 78 3.54 15.62 4.05
C TRP A 78 3.76 14.34 4.85
N ASN A 79 3.24 14.29 6.09
CA ASN A 79 3.36 13.11 6.94
C ASN A 79 2.69 11.88 6.32
N SER A 80 1.48 12.05 5.76
CA SER A 80 0.75 10.98 5.09
C SER A 80 1.51 10.43 3.88
N MET A 81 2.08 11.33 3.06
CA MET A 81 2.85 10.95 1.87
C MET A 81 4.14 10.20 2.24
N ILE A 82 4.90 10.71 3.23
CA ILE A 82 6.13 10.09 3.70
C ILE A 82 5.85 8.72 4.33
N ALA A 83 4.81 8.61 5.16
CA ALA A 83 4.41 7.35 5.78
C ALA A 83 4.05 6.29 4.72
N GLY A 84 3.30 6.67 3.70
CA GLY A 84 2.96 5.80 2.56
C GLY A 84 4.20 5.30 1.81
N LEU A 85 5.12 6.21 1.47
CA LEU A 85 6.36 5.87 0.76
C LEU A 85 7.26 4.94 1.57
N LEU A 86 7.42 5.20 2.87
CA LEU A 86 8.20 4.35 3.76
C LEU A 86 7.58 2.96 3.82
N LYS A 87 6.27 2.85 4.04
CA LYS A 87 5.56 1.57 4.14
C LYS A 87 5.76 0.71 2.89
N GLU A 88 5.72 1.32 1.71
CA GLU A 88 5.96 0.65 0.44
C GLU A 88 7.41 0.11 0.35
N LYS A 89 8.41 0.95 0.63
CA LYS A 89 9.82 0.55 0.60
C LYS A 89 10.14 -0.54 1.63
N TRP A 90 9.64 -0.41 2.86
CA TRP A 90 9.78 -1.42 3.91
C TRP A 90 9.16 -2.75 3.50
N LYS A 91 7.98 -2.74 2.86
CA LYS A 91 7.34 -3.95 2.34
C LYS A 91 8.19 -4.63 1.26
N LYS A 92 8.78 -3.86 0.35
CA LYS A 92 9.73 -4.36 -0.66
C LYS A 92 10.96 -4.99 -0.01
N LEU A 93 11.59 -4.31 0.94
CA LEU A 93 12.77 -4.80 1.65
C LEU A 93 12.48 -6.12 2.39
N LEU A 94 11.38 -6.19 3.13
CA LEU A 94 10.96 -7.41 3.84
C LEU A 94 10.71 -8.58 2.88
N ASN A 95 10.11 -8.32 1.72
CA ASN A 95 9.91 -9.34 0.70
C ASN A 95 11.24 -9.85 0.12
N CYS A 96 12.21 -8.96 -0.10
CA CYS A 96 13.57 -9.36 -0.51
C CYS A 96 14.25 -10.23 0.57
N PHE A 97 14.16 -9.83 1.85
CA PHE A 97 14.72 -10.59 2.96
C PHE A 97 14.08 -11.99 3.08
N LYS A 98 12.74 -12.08 2.98
CA LYS A 98 12.01 -13.36 2.96
C LYS A 98 12.44 -14.26 1.80
N ARG A 99 12.70 -13.70 0.62
CA ARG A 99 13.23 -14.46 -0.53
C ARG A 99 14.64 -14.98 -0.28
N CYS A 100 15.51 -14.16 0.32
CA CYS A 100 16.87 -14.57 0.69
C CYS A 100 16.86 -15.73 1.71
N LEU A 101 16.05 -15.61 2.77
CA LEU A 101 15.90 -16.67 3.77
C LEU A 101 15.36 -17.98 3.17
N ARG A 102 14.36 -17.91 2.28
CA ARG A 102 13.88 -19.10 1.55
C ARG A 102 14.99 -19.71 0.69
N GLY A 103 15.79 -18.89 0.01
CA GLY A 103 16.93 -19.36 -0.77
C GLY A 103 17.99 -20.07 0.07
N MET A 104 18.32 -19.54 1.25
CA MET A 104 19.26 -20.16 2.20
C MET A 104 18.72 -21.49 2.75
N LEU A 105 17.42 -21.58 3.07
CA LEU A 105 16.77 -22.84 3.48
C LEU A 105 16.79 -23.88 2.36
N CYS A 106 16.52 -23.49 1.11
CA CYS A 106 16.60 -24.39 -0.04
C CYS A 106 18.04 -24.87 -0.31
N LEU A 107 19.05 -24.03 -0.08
CA LEU A 107 20.45 -24.44 -0.17
C LEU A 107 20.81 -25.45 0.93
N GLY A 108 20.37 -25.22 2.17
CA GLY A 108 20.55 -26.16 3.29
C GLY A 108 19.88 -27.53 3.07
N GLN A 109 18.67 -27.55 2.49
CA GLN A 109 18.00 -28.81 2.13
C GLN A 109 18.66 -29.54 0.96
N ARG A 110 19.34 -28.84 0.05
CA ARG A 110 20.07 -29.45 -1.06
C ARG A 110 21.23 -30.34 -0.56
N TRP A 111 21.90 -29.94 0.52
CA TRP A 111 22.94 -30.75 1.16
C TRP A 111 22.36 -31.97 1.89
N LEU A 112 21.21 -31.83 2.55
CA LEU A 112 20.51 -32.97 3.17
C LEU A 112 20.09 -34.02 2.13
N TRP A 113 19.61 -33.60 0.95
CA TRP A 113 19.31 -34.52 -0.15
C TRP A 113 20.57 -35.17 -0.75
N VAL A 114 21.69 -34.45 -0.84
CA VAL A 114 22.98 -35.01 -1.32
C VAL A 114 23.55 -36.01 -0.30
N ILE A 115 23.50 -35.69 0.99
CA ILE A 115 23.95 -36.58 2.09
C ILE A 115 23.06 -37.83 2.17
N ALA A 116 21.73 -37.67 2.06
CA ALA A 116 20.79 -38.80 2.01
C ALA A 116 21.01 -39.69 0.77
N ARG A 117 21.40 -39.11 -0.37
CA ARG A 117 21.65 -39.85 -1.62
C ARG A 117 23.03 -40.51 -1.69
N LEU A 118 24.00 -40.02 -0.91
CA LEU A 118 25.34 -40.61 -0.80
C LEU A 118 25.43 -41.72 0.26
N GLY A 119 24.34 -42.04 0.98
CA GLY A 119 24.29 -43.18 1.90
C GLY A 119 25.18 -43.05 3.14
N ILE A 120 25.67 -41.86 3.45
CA ILE A 120 26.55 -41.59 4.60
C ILE A 120 25.70 -41.43 5.87
N TRP A 121 25.00 -42.50 6.26
CA TRP A 121 24.16 -42.55 7.47
C TRP A 121 24.72 -43.50 8.55
N THR A 122 25.94 -44.04 8.36
CA THR A 122 26.51 -45.07 9.24
C THR A 122 27.66 -44.59 10.15
N TRP A 123 27.99 -43.29 10.21
CA TRP A 123 29.16 -42.78 10.96
C TRP A 123 28.81 -41.75 12.06
N LEU A 124 27.63 -41.83 12.66
CA LEU A 124 27.25 -40.99 13.80
C LEU A 124 26.46 -41.78 14.86
N GLU A 125 26.90 -43.02 15.10
CA GLU A 125 26.69 -43.70 16.37
C GLU A 125 28.07 -44.06 16.95
N PHE A 126 28.73 -43.07 17.55
CA PHE A 126 29.70 -43.22 18.65
C PHE A 126 29.86 -41.87 19.36
#